data_AF-A0A9Q3GD02-F1
#
_entry.id   AF-A0A9Q3GD02-F1
#
_cell.length_a   1.000
_cell.length_b   1.000
_cell.length_c   1.000
_cell.angle_alpha   90.00
_cell.angle_beta   90.00
_cell.angle_gamma   90.00
#
_symmetry.space_group_name_H-M   'P 1'
#
loop_
_entity.id
_entity.type
_entity.pdbx_description
1 polymer ?
#
loop_
_entity_poly.entity_id
_entity_poly.type
_entity_poly.pdbx_seq_one_letter_code
_entity_poly.pdbx_strand_id
1 'polypeptide(L)'
;MYQELKQTLEAEGNVDGKKVVLPSMFIGGPCAMLQLYQDAMALEKCYGKPSLFITMTDNPKWPEIGSCLREGEIPSNRPDIITRVFKMKVDVLIWDLTINKRLGSVLSYVYTIEFQKRGLPHAHIILILAESSIPRTTIQIHALVCAEIPDPTDKSHLFDLVTSMMLHSPCKQGSQCWASYGCKYGFPKQFINETLIRDDAYQAY
;
A
#
# COMPACT_ATOMS: atom_id res chain seq x y z
N MET A 1 -14.40 16.54 -12.63
CA MET A 1 -13.97 16.26 -14.01
C MET A 1 -14.45 14.90 -14.54
N TYR A 2 -13.97 13.72 -14.11
CA TYR A 2 -14.43 12.43 -14.70
C TYR A 2 -15.86 12.02 -14.29
N GLN A 3 -16.31 12.40 -13.09
CA GLN A 3 -17.68 12.11 -12.63
C GLN A 3 -18.74 12.99 -13.33
N GLU A 4 -18.46 14.28 -13.54
CA GLU A 4 -19.35 15.18 -14.28
C GLU A 4 -19.49 14.77 -15.75
N LEU A 5 -18.40 14.31 -16.38
CA LEU A 5 -18.43 13.79 -17.74
C LEU A 5 -19.28 12.51 -17.86
N LYS A 6 -19.19 11.60 -16.86
CA LYS A 6 -20.04 10.40 -16.80
C LYS A 6 -21.52 10.75 -16.63
N GLN A 7 -21.84 11.68 -15.72
CA GLN A 7 -23.22 12.12 -15.51
C GLN A 7 -23.82 12.80 -16.76
N THR A 8 -23.00 13.50 -17.54
CA THR A 8 -23.45 14.16 -18.78
C THR A 8 -23.64 13.16 -19.93
N LEU A 9 -22.91 12.04 -19.93
CA LEU A 9 -23.06 10.96 -20.92
C LEU A 9 -24.19 9.97 -20.59
N GLU A 10 -24.53 9.82 -19.30
CA GLU A 10 -25.62 8.97 -18.81
C GLU A 10 -26.98 9.70 -18.80
N ALA A 11 -26.98 11.04 -18.70
CA ALA A 11 -28.16 11.84 -19.01
C ALA A 11 -28.41 11.76 -20.52
N GLU A 12 -29.56 11.24 -20.93
CA GLU A 12 -30.01 10.99 -22.32
C GLU A 12 -30.18 12.25 -23.20
N GLY A 13 -29.35 13.28 -23.01
CA GLY A 13 -29.20 14.39 -23.94
C GLY A 13 -28.38 13.95 -25.15
N ASN A 14 -28.79 14.37 -26.35
CA ASN A 14 -28.11 14.09 -27.60
C ASN A 14 -26.72 14.74 -27.59
N VAL A 15 -25.69 14.03 -27.09
CA VAL A 15 -24.31 14.52 -27.03
C VAL A 15 -23.74 14.48 -28.45
N ASP A 16 -23.59 15.64 -29.07
CA ASP A 16 -23.02 15.75 -30.42
C ASP A 16 -21.51 15.48 -30.36
N GLY A 17 -21.14 14.22 -30.54
CA GLY A 17 -19.77 13.73 -30.41
C GLY A 17 -19.63 12.25 -30.74
N LYS A 18 -18.47 11.83 -31.25
CA LYS A 18 -18.18 10.43 -31.56
C LYS A 18 -17.71 9.70 -30.30
N LYS A 19 -18.39 8.62 -29.91
CA LYS A 19 -17.89 7.71 -28.86
C LYS A 19 -16.60 7.06 -29.35
N VAL A 20 -15.49 7.37 -28.68
CA VAL A 20 -14.18 6.75 -28.92
C VAL A 20 -13.82 5.94 -27.68
N VAL A 21 -13.65 4.64 -27.85
CA VAL A 21 -13.10 3.77 -26.80
C VAL A 21 -11.57 3.86 -26.90
N LEU A 22 -10.94 4.32 -25.82
CA LEU A 22 -9.48 4.40 -25.76
C LEU A 22 -8.89 2.98 -25.64
N PRO A 23 -7.85 2.64 -26.42
CA PRO A 23 -7.20 1.34 -26.32
C PRO A 23 -6.49 1.16 -24.97
N SER A 24 -6.15 -0.08 -24.60
CA SER A 24 -5.40 -0.37 -23.37
C SER A 24 -4.00 0.22 -23.32
N MET A 25 -3.46 0.69 -24.46
CA MET A 25 -2.22 1.47 -24.52
C MET A 25 -2.34 2.82 -23.79
N PHE A 26 -3.55 3.32 -23.55
CA PHE A 26 -3.78 4.52 -22.75
C PHE A 26 -3.71 4.17 -21.25
N ILE A 27 -2.51 4.31 -20.67
CA ILE A 27 -2.23 3.98 -19.27
C ILE A 27 -3.16 4.77 -18.33
N GLY A 28 -3.75 4.07 -17.36
CA GLY A 28 -4.72 4.63 -16.41
C GLY A 28 -6.16 4.73 -16.95
N GLY A 29 -6.38 4.41 -18.23
CA GLY A 29 -7.73 4.33 -18.81
C GLY A 29 -8.51 3.08 -18.38
N PRO A 30 -9.84 3.05 -18.58
CA PRO A 30 -10.67 1.89 -18.24
C PRO A 30 -10.20 0.57 -18.87
N CYS A 31 -9.84 0.59 -20.15
CA CYS A 31 -9.34 -0.59 -20.85
C CYS A 31 -7.98 -1.07 -20.33
N ALA A 32 -7.08 -0.14 -19.99
CA ALA A 32 -5.78 -0.49 -19.39
C ALA A 32 -5.95 -1.11 -18.00
N MET A 33 -6.80 -0.51 -17.16
CA MET A 33 -7.11 -1.03 -15.82
C MET A 33 -7.78 -2.41 -15.88
N LEU A 34 -8.70 -2.62 -16.84
CA LEU A 34 -9.33 -3.92 -17.05
C LEU A 34 -8.31 -4.98 -17.49
N GLN A 35 -7.38 -4.64 -18.37
CA GLN A 35 -6.32 -5.54 -18.79
C GLN A 35 -5.41 -5.92 -17.62
N LEU A 36 -4.94 -4.95 -16.83
CA LEU A 36 -4.12 -5.22 -15.64
C LEU A 36 -4.85 -6.11 -14.62
N TYR A 37 -6.15 -5.90 -14.45
CA TYR A 37 -6.98 -6.77 -13.61
C TYR A 37 -7.05 -8.19 -14.18
N GLN A 38 -7.29 -8.35 -15.48
CA GLN A 38 -7.33 -9.67 -16.13
C GLN A 38 -5.99 -10.40 -16.01
N ASP A 39 -4.86 -9.70 -16.16
CA ASP A 39 -3.52 -10.25 -15.99
C ASP A 39 -3.31 -10.74 -14.54
N ALA A 40 -3.74 -9.95 -13.54
CA ALA A 40 -3.68 -10.34 -12.13
C ALA A 40 -4.54 -11.59 -11.85
N MET A 41 -5.77 -11.65 -12.40
CA MET A 41 -6.65 -12.82 -12.27
C MET A 41 -6.07 -14.05 -12.98
N ALA A 42 -5.38 -13.87 -14.10
CA ALA A 42 -4.69 -14.96 -14.80
C ALA A 42 -3.54 -15.53 -13.96
N LEU A 43 -2.77 -14.67 -13.28
CA LEU A 43 -1.73 -15.09 -12.35
C LEU A 43 -2.31 -15.83 -11.14
N GLU A 44 -3.41 -15.33 -10.56
CA GLU A 44 -4.12 -16.04 -9.49
C GLU A 44 -4.57 -17.43 -9.95
N LYS A 45 -5.13 -17.54 -11.16
CA LYS A 45 -5.55 -18.83 -11.71
C LYS A 45 -4.38 -19.81 -11.90
N CYS A 46 -3.19 -19.32 -12.26
CA CYS A 46 -2.03 -20.16 -12.51
C CYS A 46 -1.29 -20.56 -11.23
N TYR A 47 -1.16 -19.64 -10.27
CA TYR A 47 -0.29 -19.80 -9.10
C TYR A 47 -1.05 -19.94 -7.78
N GLY A 48 -2.37 -19.77 -7.79
CA GLY A 48 -3.21 -19.81 -6.60
C GLY A 48 -3.51 -18.42 -6.03
N LYS A 49 -4.21 -18.42 -4.90
CA LYS A 49 -4.71 -17.19 -4.26
C LYS A 49 -3.55 -16.33 -3.72
N PRO A 50 -3.70 -14.99 -3.72
CA PRO A 50 -2.84 -14.08 -2.97
C PRO A 50 -2.59 -14.54 -1.53
N SER A 51 -1.34 -14.50 -1.08
CA SER A 51 -0.92 -14.88 0.28
C SER A 51 -0.61 -13.66 1.15
N LEU A 52 0.03 -12.63 0.59
CA LEU A 52 0.36 -11.40 1.31
C LEU A 52 -0.05 -10.17 0.51
N PHE A 53 -0.53 -9.15 1.22
CA PHE A 53 -0.80 -7.82 0.71
C PHE A 53 0.09 -6.81 1.45
N ILE A 54 0.98 -6.15 0.73
CA ILE A 54 1.99 -5.25 1.27
C ILE A 54 1.73 -3.86 0.68
N THR A 55 1.77 -2.86 1.55
CA THR A 55 1.73 -1.45 1.11
C THR A 55 3.04 -0.77 1.43
N MET A 56 3.50 0.09 0.53
CA MET A 56 4.68 0.94 0.76
C MET A 56 4.30 2.39 0.49
N THR A 57 4.48 3.25 1.48
CA THR A 57 4.21 4.69 1.36
C THR A 57 5.53 5.45 1.31
N ASP A 58 5.62 6.44 0.44
CA ASP A 58 6.78 7.31 0.36
C ASP A 58 7.05 8.07 1.68
N ASN A 59 8.32 8.37 1.93
CA ASN A 59 8.73 9.23 3.03
C ASN A 59 9.61 10.37 2.50
N PRO A 60 9.08 11.61 2.42
CA PRO A 60 9.84 12.78 1.96
C PRO A 60 11.08 13.11 2.80
N LYS A 61 11.22 12.52 3.99
CA LYS A 61 12.38 12.69 4.88
C LYS A 61 13.50 11.70 4.60
N TRP A 62 13.38 10.84 3.59
CA TRP A 62 14.48 9.93 3.23
C TRP A 62 15.75 10.71 2.88
N PRO A 63 16.93 10.28 3.39
CA PRO A 63 18.18 10.99 3.19
C PRO A 63 18.57 11.07 1.71
N GLU A 64 18.19 10.09 0.89
CA GLU A 64 18.41 10.09 -0.56
C GLU A 64 17.69 11.26 -1.24
N ILE A 65 16.49 11.63 -0.78
CA ILE A 65 15.77 12.80 -1.27
C ILE A 65 16.52 14.06 -0.85
N GLY A 66 16.83 14.20 0.44
CA GLY A 66 17.54 15.36 0.99
C GLY A 66 18.88 15.63 0.30
N SER A 67 19.64 14.58 -0.01
CA SER A 67 20.93 14.68 -0.71
C SER A 67 20.83 15.21 -2.14
N CYS A 68 19.66 15.11 -2.76
CA CYS A 68 19.40 15.58 -4.12
C CYS A 68 18.78 16.99 -4.17
N LEU A 69 18.41 17.56 -3.02
CA LEU A 69 17.81 18.89 -2.93
C LEU A 69 18.89 19.97 -2.87
N ARG A 70 18.63 21.09 -3.54
CA ARG A 70 19.45 22.29 -3.39
C ARG A 70 19.06 23.06 -2.13
N GLU A 71 19.94 23.96 -1.70
CA GLU A 71 19.66 24.85 -0.58
C GLU A 71 18.35 25.63 -0.82
N GLY A 72 17.43 25.57 0.15
CA GLY A 72 16.11 26.19 0.06
C GLY A 72 15.04 25.41 -0.72
N GLU A 73 15.38 24.31 -1.39
CA GLU A 73 14.37 23.44 -2.03
C GLU A 73 13.62 22.59 -0.99
N ILE A 74 12.32 22.42 -1.20
CA ILE A 74 11.45 21.58 -0.36
C ILE A 74 11.08 20.33 -1.15
N PRO A 75 11.12 19.12 -0.56
CA PRO A 75 10.80 17.87 -1.25
C PRO A 75 9.51 17.90 -2.07
N SER A 76 8.45 18.52 -1.52
CA SER A 76 7.13 18.62 -2.17
C SER A 76 7.15 19.31 -3.52
N ASN A 77 8.17 20.15 -3.79
CA ASN A 77 8.32 20.87 -5.05
C ASN A 77 9.17 20.09 -6.08
N ARG A 78 9.70 18.92 -5.71
CA ARG A 78 10.55 18.07 -6.53
C ARG A 78 9.97 16.65 -6.69
N PRO A 79 8.77 16.52 -7.32
CA PRO A 79 8.13 15.22 -7.53
C PRO A 79 9.00 14.29 -8.40
N ASP A 80 9.87 14.83 -9.24
CA ASP A 80 10.85 14.09 -10.03
C ASP A 80 11.86 13.34 -9.15
N ILE A 81 12.34 13.96 -8.06
CA ILE A 81 13.25 13.31 -7.11
C ILE A 81 12.49 12.27 -6.30
N ILE A 82 11.33 12.65 -5.74
CA ILE A 82 10.50 11.77 -4.91
C ILE A 82 10.17 10.47 -5.67
N THR A 83 9.63 10.60 -6.89
CA THR A 83 9.21 9.43 -7.68
C THR A 83 10.37 8.53 -8.04
N ARG A 84 11.55 9.08 -8.34
CA ARG A 84 12.76 8.29 -8.63
C ARG A 84 13.26 7.54 -7.40
N VAL A 85 13.38 8.22 -6.26
CA VAL A 85 13.80 7.58 -5.00
C VAL A 85 12.81 6.50 -4.59
N PHE A 86 11.51 6.80 -4.64
CA PHE A 86 10.47 5.84 -4.33
C PHE A 86 10.55 4.60 -5.24
N LYS A 87 10.70 4.79 -6.56
CA LYS A 87 10.84 3.66 -7.49
C LYS A 87 12.06 2.80 -7.20
N MET A 88 13.21 3.42 -6.87
CA MET A 88 14.40 2.67 -6.46
C MET A 88 14.14 1.85 -5.18
N LYS A 89 13.43 2.41 -4.19
CA LYS A 89 13.04 1.68 -2.96
C LYS A 89 12.07 0.53 -3.27
N VAL A 90 11.10 0.72 -4.17
CA VAL A 90 10.20 -0.35 -4.63
C VAL A 90 11.02 -1.48 -5.27
N ASP A 91 11.99 -1.15 -6.14
CA ASP A 91 12.80 -2.16 -6.83
C ASP A 91 13.65 -2.97 -5.86
N VAL A 92 14.25 -2.32 -4.86
CA VAL A 92 14.96 -3.01 -3.78
C VAL A 92 14.02 -3.90 -2.98
N LEU A 93 12.82 -3.40 -2.63
CA LEU A 93 11.82 -4.20 -1.90
C LEU A 93 11.40 -5.44 -2.71
N ILE A 94 11.08 -5.29 -3.99
CA ILE A 94 10.73 -6.43 -4.85
C ILE A 94 11.88 -7.43 -4.94
N TRP A 95 13.12 -6.95 -5.07
CA TRP A 95 14.30 -7.82 -5.07
C TRP A 95 14.45 -8.58 -3.74
N ASP A 96 14.26 -7.91 -2.60
CA ASP A 96 14.29 -8.54 -1.28
C ASP A 96 13.18 -9.60 -1.10
N LEU A 97 11.98 -9.32 -1.61
CA LEU A 97 10.84 -10.23 -1.53
C LEU A 97 11.03 -11.46 -2.43
N THR A 98 11.53 -11.27 -3.65
CA THR A 98 11.57 -12.33 -4.68
C THR A 98 12.89 -13.10 -4.71
N ILE A 99 14.04 -12.41 -4.62
CA ILE A 99 15.37 -13.02 -4.74
C ILE A 99 15.89 -13.42 -3.37
N ASN A 100 15.86 -12.51 -2.39
CA ASN A 100 16.29 -12.84 -1.03
C ASN A 100 15.27 -13.62 -0.22
N LYS A 101 14.03 -13.76 -0.73
CA LYS A 101 12.96 -14.55 -0.13
C LYS A 101 12.70 -14.16 1.33
N ARG A 102 12.78 -12.86 1.64
CA ARG A 102 12.65 -12.34 3.02
C ARG A 102 11.35 -12.75 3.70
N LEU A 103 10.26 -12.89 2.93
CA LEU A 103 8.95 -13.33 3.41
C LEU A 103 8.57 -14.74 2.91
N GLY A 104 9.57 -15.55 2.53
CA GLY A 104 9.37 -16.87 1.93
C GLY A 104 9.50 -16.87 0.40
N SER A 105 9.23 -18.03 -0.20
CA SER A 105 9.40 -18.22 -1.65
C SER A 105 8.20 -17.65 -2.40
N VAL A 106 8.44 -16.60 -3.20
CA VAL A 106 7.42 -15.97 -4.07
C VAL A 106 7.33 -16.74 -5.40
N LEU A 107 6.13 -17.20 -5.75
CA LEU A 107 5.86 -17.81 -7.07
C LEU A 107 5.51 -16.75 -8.11
N SER A 108 4.72 -15.75 -7.71
CA SER A 108 4.29 -14.65 -8.56
C SER A 108 3.95 -13.43 -7.70
N TYR A 109 3.99 -12.25 -8.30
CA TYR A 109 3.60 -11.01 -7.65
C TYR A 109 3.00 -10.03 -8.67
N VAL A 110 2.14 -9.13 -8.18
CA VAL A 110 1.60 -8.01 -8.93
C VAL A 110 1.74 -6.78 -8.05
N TYR A 111 2.09 -5.63 -8.63
CA TYR A 111 2.04 -4.38 -7.90
C TYR A 111 1.53 -3.24 -8.75
N THR A 112 0.92 -2.26 -8.10
CA THR A 112 0.52 -0.99 -8.69
C THR A 112 1.12 0.14 -7.88
N ILE A 113 1.45 1.25 -8.54
CA ILE A 113 1.88 2.48 -7.89
C ILE A 113 0.82 3.54 -8.18
N GLU A 114 0.25 4.10 -7.13
CA GLU A 114 -0.73 5.17 -7.19
C GLU A 114 -0.22 6.41 -6.45
N PHE A 115 -0.69 7.58 -6.85
CA PHE A 115 -0.38 8.83 -6.17
C PHE A 115 -1.53 9.16 -5.23
N GLN A 116 -1.24 9.15 -3.93
CA GLN A 116 -2.25 9.52 -2.92
C GLN A 116 -2.59 11.01 -3.00
N LYS A 117 -3.67 11.45 -2.33
CA LYS A 117 -4.21 12.82 -2.37
C LYS A 117 -3.20 13.96 -2.08
N ARG A 118 -2.02 13.64 -1.54
CA ARG A 118 -0.93 14.60 -1.26
C ARG A 118 0.20 14.55 -2.30
N GLY A 119 0.00 13.85 -3.41
CA GLY A 119 0.96 13.70 -4.50
C GLY A 119 2.12 12.75 -4.19
N LEU A 120 2.09 12.05 -3.05
CA LEU A 120 3.11 11.07 -2.71
C LEU A 120 2.78 9.71 -3.33
N PRO A 121 3.77 9.03 -3.91
CA PRO A 121 3.57 7.70 -4.46
C PRO A 121 3.36 6.67 -3.35
N HIS A 122 2.53 5.69 -3.65
CA HIS A 122 2.16 4.59 -2.77
C HIS A 122 2.06 3.32 -3.61
N ALA A 123 2.66 2.24 -3.15
CA ALA A 123 2.66 0.97 -3.84
C ALA A 123 1.74 -0.02 -3.12
N HIS A 124 0.87 -0.69 -3.87
CA HIS A 124 0.14 -1.87 -3.44
C HIS A 124 0.80 -3.09 -4.09
N ILE A 125 1.25 -4.04 -3.28
CA ILE A 125 1.97 -5.23 -3.73
C ILE A 125 1.21 -6.46 -3.25
N ILE A 126 0.85 -7.34 -4.17
CA ILE A 126 0.28 -8.66 -3.90
C ILE A 126 1.35 -9.70 -4.17
N LEU A 127 1.58 -10.60 -3.21
CA LEU A 127 2.45 -11.76 -3.37
C LEU A 127 1.64 -13.05 -3.36
N ILE A 128 1.96 -13.96 -4.28
CA ILE A 128 1.51 -15.35 -4.29
C ILE A 128 2.72 -16.20 -3.87
N LEU A 129 2.68 -16.76 -2.67
CA LEU A 129 3.76 -17.55 -2.09
C LEU A 129 3.64 -19.03 -2.48
N ALA A 130 4.76 -19.74 -2.45
CA ALA A 130 4.75 -21.20 -2.52
C ALA A 130 4.03 -21.77 -1.29
N GLU A 131 3.35 -22.91 -1.44
CA GLU A 131 2.54 -23.53 -0.38
C GLU A 131 3.32 -23.70 0.95
N SER A 132 4.59 -24.07 0.87
CA SER A 132 5.48 -24.22 2.04
C SER A 132 5.85 -22.90 2.74
N SER A 133 5.59 -21.76 2.11
CA SER A 133 5.90 -20.41 2.61
C SER A 133 4.66 -19.65 3.06
N ILE A 134 3.44 -20.20 2.89
CA ILE A 134 2.21 -19.55 3.35
C ILE A 134 2.15 -19.65 4.89
N PRO A 135 2.07 -18.52 5.62
CA PRO A 135 1.92 -18.54 7.07
C PRO A 135 0.51 -18.99 7.44
N ARG A 136 0.39 -20.15 8.10
CA ARG A 136 -0.90 -20.74 8.50
C ARG A 136 -1.09 -20.82 10.01
N THR A 137 -0.01 -20.66 10.79
CA THR A 137 -0.06 -20.65 12.25
C THR A 137 0.15 -19.25 12.81
N THR A 138 -0.34 -19.02 14.02
CA THR A 138 -0.14 -17.75 14.74
C THR A 138 1.35 -17.42 14.91
N ILE A 139 2.18 -18.43 15.18
CA ILE A 139 3.64 -18.29 15.29
C ILE A 139 4.25 -17.83 13.96
N GLN A 140 3.85 -18.44 12.84
CA GLN A 140 4.35 -18.03 11.52
C GLN A 140 3.89 -16.63 11.13
N ILE A 141 2.64 -16.28 11.44
CA ILE A 141 2.11 -14.93 11.19
C ILE A 141 2.86 -13.91 12.04
N HIS A 142 3.01 -14.17 13.34
CA HIS A 142 3.71 -13.28 14.26
C HIS A 142 5.17 -13.04 13.88
N ALA A 143 5.84 -14.06 13.33
CA ALA A 143 7.20 -13.93 12.80
C ALA A 143 7.30 -12.98 11.58
N LEU A 144 6.20 -12.76 10.86
CA LEU A 144 6.14 -11.86 9.70
C LEU A 144 5.58 -10.48 10.05
N VAL A 145 4.57 -10.42 10.93
CA VAL A 145 3.85 -9.20 11.30
C VAL A 145 3.71 -9.15 12.81
N CYS A 146 4.26 -8.10 13.41
CA CYS A 146 4.16 -7.83 14.83
C CYS A 146 3.79 -6.35 15.06
N ALA A 147 2.85 -6.10 15.97
CA ALA A 147 2.41 -4.76 16.35
C ALA A 147 3.07 -4.25 17.65
N GLU A 148 4.09 -4.97 18.15
CA GLU A 148 4.85 -4.56 19.32
C GLU A 148 5.73 -3.33 19.04
N ILE A 149 5.83 -2.47 20.03
CA ILE A 149 6.83 -1.40 20.03
C ILE A 149 8.17 -2.04 20.43
N PRO A 150 9.23 -1.94 19.58
CA PRO A 150 10.53 -2.55 19.89
C PRO A 150 11.12 -2.04 21.21
N ASP A 151 11.93 -2.84 21.90
CA ASP A 151 12.58 -2.39 23.13
C ASP A 151 13.57 -1.24 22.83
N PRO A 152 13.50 -0.11 23.56
CA PRO A 152 14.34 1.05 23.28
C PRO A 152 15.83 0.85 23.64
N THR A 153 16.15 -0.17 24.44
CA THR A 153 17.53 -0.48 24.85
C THR A 153 18.17 -1.49 23.91
N ASP A 154 17.46 -2.58 23.58
CA ASP A 154 17.96 -3.65 22.70
C ASP A 154 17.85 -3.29 21.22
N LYS A 155 16.74 -2.64 20.82
CA LYS A 155 16.39 -2.35 19.42
C LYS A 155 16.10 -0.86 19.21
N SER A 156 16.95 0.00 19.77
CA SER A 156 16.82 1.46 19.74
C SER A 156 16.49 2.01 18.34
N HIS A 157 17.19 1.55 17.30
CA HIS A 157 16.95 1.99 15.94
C HIS A 157 15.52 1.67 15.43
N LEU A 158 15.02 0.46 15.70
CA LEU A 158 13.66 0.07 15.31
C LEU A 158 12.62 0.81 16.16
N PHE A 159 12.90 1.01 17.45
CA PHE A 159 12.06 1.82 18.33
C PHE A 159 11.88 3.24 17.78
N ASP A 160 12.96 3.90 17.38
CA ASP A 160 12.91 5.25 16.81
C ASP A 160 12.11 5.30 15.51
N LEU A 161 12.27 4.32 14.63
CA LEU A 161 11.50 4.23 13.38
C LEU A 161 10.01 3.99 13.63
N VAL A 162 9.66 3.01 14.46
CA VAL A 162 8.27 2.66 14.76
C VAL A 162 7.57 3.81 15.49
N THR A 163 8.22 4.42 16.49
CA THR A 163 7.61 5.51 17.25
C THR A 163 7.45 6.79 16.44
N SER A 164 8.34 7.06 15.48
CA SER A 164 8.26 8.25 14.64
C SER A 164 7.35 8.11 13.41
N MET A 165 7.12 6.89 12.91
CA MET A 165 6.41 6.69 11.63
C MET A 165 5.12 5.86 11.75
N MET A 166 5.00 4.99 12.75
CA MET A 166 3.91 4.00 12.86
C MET A 166 2.94 4.29 14.02
N LEU A 167 3.21 5.30 14.85
CA LEU A 167 2.29 5.72 15.90
C LEU A 167 1.34 6.82 15.42
N HIS A 168 0.05 6.60 15.63
CA HIS A 168 -0.96 7.63 15.46
C HIS A 168 -1.04 8.53 16.70
N SER A 169 -1.38 9.80 16.48
CA SER A 169 -1.78 10.69 17.58
C SER A 169 -2.99 10.11 18.33
N PRO A 170 -3.13 10.36 19.64
CA PRO A 170 -4.25 9.84 20.42
C PRO A 170 -5.59 10.09 19.76
N CYS A 171 -6.38 9.02 19.60
CA CYS A 171 -7.71 9.11 19.00
C CYS A 171 -8.70 9.74 20.00
N LYS A 172 -8.90 11.05 19.91
CA LYS A 172 -9.74 11.84 20.82
C LYS A 172 -10.68 12.80 20.09
N GLN A 173 -11.66 13.36 20.80
CA GLN A 173 -12.55 14.40 20.26
C GLN A 173 -11.75 15.55 19.64
N GLY A 174 -12.09 15.90 18.40
CA GLY A 174 -11.36 16.88 17.58
C GLY A 174 -10.31 16.28 16.62
N SER A 175 -10.00 14.98 16.72
CA SER A 175 -9.14 14.29 15.75
C SER A 175 -9.89 14.06 14.43
N GLN A 176 -9.20 14.01 13.28
CA GLN A 176 -9.82 13.76 11.97
C GLN A 176 -10.61 12.43 11.92
N CYS A 177 -10.14 11.43 12.66
CA CYS A 177 -10.79 10.13 12.80
C CYS A 177 -12.01 10.13 13.72
N TRP A 178 -12.26 11.20 14.49
CA TRP A 178 -13.36 11.27 15.46
C TRP A 178 -14.66 11.71 14.77
N ALA A 179 -15.72 10.95 14.98
CA ALA A 179 -17.10 11.28 14.66
C ALA A 179 -17.90 11.55 15.95
N SER A 180 -19.16 11.95 15.82
CA SER A 180 -20.05 12.21 16.97
C SER A 180 -20.20 11.00 17.90
N TYR A 181 -20.04 9.78 17.38
CA TYR A 181 -20.15 8.51 18.11
C TYR A 181 -18.79 7.88 18.50
N GLY A 182 -17.68 8.63 18.39
CA GLY A 182 -16.33 8.14 18.67
C GLY A 182 -15.49 7.94 17.41
N CYS A 183 -14.46 7.09 17.48
CA CYS A 183 -13.56 6.85 16.34
C CYS A 183 -14.29 6.15 15.17
N LYS A 184 -14.26 6.74 13.97
CA LYS A 184 -14.81 6.17 12.73
C LYS A 184 -14.23 4.81 12.37
N TYR A 185 -13.00 4.54 12.81
CA TYR A 185 -12.27 3.29 12.54
C TYR A 185 -12.28 2.33 13.74
N GLY A 186 -12.95 2.70 14.84
CA GLY A 186 -13.06 1.90 16.05
C GLY A 186 -11.75 1.70 16.79
N PHE A 187 -10.96 2.77 16.95
CA PHE A 187 -9.78 2.80 17.83
C PHE A 187 -10.10 3.41 19.21
N PRO A 188 -9.38 3.01 20.27
CA PRO A 188 -8.38 1.94 20.27
C PRO A 188 -9.03 0.55 20.08
N LYS A 189 -8.31 -0.38 19.46
CA LYS A 189 -8.75 -1.78 19.38
C LYS A 189 -8.58 -2.44 20.74
N GLN A 190 -9.35 -3.50 21.01
CA GLN A 190 -9.15 -4.30 22.20
C GLN A 190 -7.75 -4.92 22.17
N PHE A 191 -7.01 -4.76 23.27
CA PHE A 191 -5.69 -5.35 23.42
C PHE A 191 -5.79 -6.88 23.53
N ILE A 192 -4.89 -7.57 22.83
CA ILE A 192 -4.79 -9.03 22.81
C ILE A 192 -3.31 -9.39 22.92
N ASN A 193 -2.98 -10.42 23.72
CA ASN A 193 -1.60 -10.83 23.97
C ASN A 193 -0.99 -11.67 22.84
N GLU A 194 -1.83 -12.27 21.99
CA GLU A 194 -1.41 -13.22 20.95
C GLU A 194 -2.21 -13.00 19.67
N THR A 195 -1.59 -13.22 18.51
CA THR A 195 -2.29 -13.13 17.23
C THR A 195 -3.44 -14.13 17.16
N LEU A 196 -4.64 -13.65 16.84
CA LEU A 196 -5.83 -14.50 16.66
C LEU A 196 -6.21 -14.58 15.18
N ILE A 197 -6.19 -15.80 14.64
CA ILE A 197 -6.75 -16.10 13.32
C ILE A 197 -8.28 -16.15 13.45
N ARG A 198 -8.97 -15.37 12.63
CA ARG A 198 -10.44 -15.33 12.56
C ARG A 198 -10.85 -15.77 11.16
N ASP A 199 -11.86 -16.64 11.07
CA ASP A 199 -12.25 -17.24 9.78
C ASP A 199 -12.88 -16.23 8.80
N ASP A 200 -13.48 -15.13 9.30
CA ASP A 200 -14.21 -14.14 8.49
C ASP A 200 -13.90 -12.67 8.83
N ALA A 201 -12.76 -12.39 9.47
CA ALA A 201 -12.38 -11.03 9.85
C ALA A 201 -10.87 -10.80 9.71
N TYR A 202 -10.46 -9.53 9.67
CA TYR A 202 -9.05 -9.18 9.83
C TYR A 202 -8.50 -9.83 11.11
N GLN A 203 -7.29 -10.39 10.99
CA GLN A 203 -6.58 -10.95 12.13
C GLN A 203 -6.43 -9.89 13.20
N ALA A 204 -6.62 -10.31 14.45
CA ALA A 204 -6.42 -9.43 15.58
C ALA A 204 -4.98 -9.61 16.06
N TYR A 205 -4.23 -8.50 16.08
CA TYR A 205 -2.85 -8.40 16.54
C TYR A 205 -2.80 -7.59 17.83
#